data_AF-A0A7R9HXS8-F1
#
_entry.id   AF-A0A7R9HXS8-F1
#
_cell.length_a   1.000
_cell.length_b   1.000
_cell.length_c   1.000
_cell.angle_alpha   90.00
_cell.angle_beta   90.00
_cell.angle_gamma   90.00
#
_symmetry.space_group_name_H-M   'P 1'
#
loop_
_entity.id
_entity.type
_entity.pdbx_description
1 polymer ?
#
loop_
_entity_poly.entity_id
_entity_poly.type
_entity_poly.pdbx_seq_one_letter_code
_entity_poly.pdbx_strand_id
1 'polypeptide(L)'
;MERQQFFRRKYERCYNALQNLISGLSDKEAQNALNNAVCKEKNHEDLSLGLIFVILTKPQSAAKTYRDLTLITRDGLGLVLNSLSHLILERYLRLTDVSRSQVLWLLREMMRNAVTNVETLCLNLMRHAAGGDVSQRNVVLIESLLDIYQENRRVHPIITSKPDEFTPSSRVNQTSSPHHHE
;
A
#
# COMPACT_ATOMS: atom_id res chain seq x y z
N MET A 1 16.94 -9.56 17.22
CA MET A 1 16.79 -8.09 17.46
C MET A 1 17.60 -7.23 16.48
N GLU A 2 18.76 -7.69 15.99
CA GLU A 2 19.66 -6.89 15.13
C GLU A 2 19.07 -6.47 13.78
N ARG A 3 18.43 -7.39 13.04
CA ARG A 3 17.77 -7.07 11.75
C ARG A 3 16.72 -5.96 11.90
N GLN A 4 16.01 -5.92 13.03
CA GLN A 4 15.00 -4.90 13.30
C GLN A 4 15.62 -3.52 13.49
N GLN A 5 16.66 -3.43 14.32
CA GLN A 5 17.38 -2.18 14.53
C GLN A 5 18.04 -1.70 13.25
N PHE A 6 18.57 -2.60 12.41
CA PHE A 6 19.17 -2.25 11.13
C PHE A 6 18.19 -1.53 10.19
N PHE A 7 16.98 -2.06 10.04
CA PHE A 7 15.96 -1.44 9.17
C PHE A 7 15.57 -0.06 9.68
N ARG A 8 15.28 0.07 10.97
CA ARG A 8 14.97 1.36 11.59
C ARG A 8 16.12 2.36 11.43
N ARG A 9 17.36 1.94 11.72
CA ARG A 9 18.57 2.77 11.55
C ARG A 9 18.78 3.21 10.10
N LYS A 10 18.47 2.36 9.11
CA LYS A 10 18.52 2.74 7.69
C LYS A 10 17.57 3.90 7.42
N TYR A 11 16.30 3.78 7.81
CA TYR A 11 15.30 4.83 7.59
C TYR A 11 15.62 6.11 8.36
N GLU A 12 16.08 6.02 9.61
CA GLU A 12 16.51 7.18 10.38
C GLU A 12 17.71 7.89 9.76
N ARG A 13 18.70 7.15 9.23
CA ARG A 13 19.83 7.72 8.50
C ARG A 13 19.37 8.46 7.25
N CYS A 14 18.50 7.84 6.46
CA CYS A 14 17.92 8.44 5.24
C CYS A 14 17.10 9.70 5.59
N TYR A 15 16.33 9.66 6.67
CA TYR A 15 15.59 10.82 7.18
C TYR A 15 16.52 11.95 7.62
N ASN A 16 17.61 11.66 8.34
CA ASN A 16 18.58 12.69 8.74
C ASN A 16 19.26 13.33 7.52
N ALA A 17 19.61 12.53 6.51
CA ALA A 17 20.16 13.03 5.25
C ALA A 17 19.15 13.96 4.53
N LEU A 18 17.87 13.57 4.51
CA LEU A 18 16.79 14.41 3.99
C LEU A 18 16.68 15.72 4.77
N GLN A 19 16.66 15.68 6.11
CA GLN A 19 16.57 16.89 6.93
C GLN A 19 17.74 17.84 6.71
N ASN A 20 18.97 17.33 6.59
CA ASN A 20 20.14 18.15 6.29
C ASN A 20 20.02 18.87 4.94
N LEU A 21 19.27 18.31 3.99
CA LEU A 21 19.06 18.90 2.68
C LEU A 21 17.98 19.98 2.67
N ILE A 22 16.90 19.80 3.45
CA ILE A 22 15.69 20.65 3.34
C ILE A 22 15.41 21.53 4.58
N SER A 23 16.14 21.36 5.67
CA SER A 23 15.91 22.12 6.91
C SER A 23 16.17 23.62 6.71
N GLY A 24 15.25 24.45 7.19
CA GLY A 24 15.36 25.91 7.11
C GLY A 24 15.06 26.49 5.73
N LEU A 25 14.77 25.67 4.73
CA LEU A 25 14.37 26.11 3.39
C LEU A 25 12.86 26.40 3.33
N SER A 26 12.48 27.35 2.47
CA SER A 26 11.07 27.49 2.08
C SER A 26 10.60 26.27 1.29
N ASP A 27 9.29 26.06 1.17
CA ASP A 27 8.71 24.94 0.42
C ASP A 27 9.24 24.85 -1.02
N LYS A 28 9.41 25.99 -1.69
CA LYS A 28 9.93 26.05 -3.06
C LYS A 28 11.41 25.69 -3.12
N GLU A 29 12.21 26.17 -2.18
CA GLU A 29 13.65 25.88 -2.11
C GLU A 29 13.89 24.41 -1.75
N ALA A 30 13.14 23.86 -0.80
CA ALA A 30 13.18 22.45 -0.45
C ALA A 30 12.87 21.57 -1.66
N GLN A 31 11.81 21.89 -2.42
CA GLN A 31 11.47 21.12 -3.62
C GLN A 31 12.56 21.20 -4.69
N ASN A 32 13.15 22.38 -4.90
CA ASN A 32 14.27 22.55 -5.83
C ASN A 32 15.50 21.75 -5.37
N ALA A 33 15.82 21.76 -4.07
CA ALA A 33 16.92 21.00 -3.50
C ALA A 33 16.72 19.49 -3.69
N LEU A 34 15.51 18.99 -3.47
CA LEU A 34 15.15 17.58 -3.71
C LEU A 34 15.32 17.19 -5.19
N ASN A 35 14.78 17.98 -6.11
CA ASN A 35 14.89 17.74 -7.54
C ASN A 35 16.35 17.78 -8.03
N ASN A 36 17.19 18.65 -7.47
CA ASN A 36 18.61 18.69 -7.82
C ASN A 36 19.38 17.48 -7.26
N ALA A 37 19.07 17.09 -6.02
CA ALA A 37 19.76 16.00 -5.35
C ALA A 37 19.44 14.62 -5.93
N VAL A 38 18.22 14.43 -6.47
CA VAL A 38 17.75 13.16 -7.03
C VAL A 38 18.46 12.75 -8.34
N CYS A 39 19.23 13.65 -8.95
CA CYS A 39 19.99 13.36 -10.17
C CYS A 39 21.07 12.27 -10.02
N LYS A 40 21.41 11.88 -8.78
CA LYS A 40 22.32 10.76 -8.49
C LYS A 40 21.52 9.57 -7.94
N GLU A 41 21.72 8.36 -8.48
CA GLU A 41 20.94 7.17 -8.09
C GLU A 41 20.99 6.86 -6.59
N LYS A 42 22.17 6.94 -5.97
CA LYS A 42 22.33 6.74 -4.51
C LYS A 42 21.49 7.73 -3.69
N ASN A 43 21.39 8.96 -4.16
CA ASN A 43 20.57 9.98 -3.50
C ASN A 43 19.08 9.71 -3.71
N HIS A 44 18.67 9.18 -4.86
CA HIS A 44 17.27 8.86 -5.12
C HIS A 44 16.73 7.83 -4.11
N GLU A 45 17.49 6.76 -3.81
CA GLU A 45 17.09 5.80 -2.79
C GLU A 45 17.01 6.45 -1.40
N ASP A 46 18.07 7.11 -0.94
CA ASP A 46 18.13 7.70 0.40
C ASP A 46 17.03 8.77 0.60
N LEU A 47 16.78 9.62 -0.39
CA LEU A 47 15.72 10.64 -0.32
C LEU A 47 14.33 10.00 -0.29
N SER A 48 14.08 9.00 -1.14
CA SER A 48 12.80 8.29 -1.17
C SER A 48 12.50 7.61 0.16
N LEU A 49 13.49 6.92 0.75
CA LEU A 49 13.36 6.29 2.07
C LEU A 49 13.13 7.31 3.18
N GLY A 50 13.81 8.47 3.12
CA GLY A 50 13.59 9.58 4.06
C GLY A 50 12.17 10.15 3.98
N LEU A 51 11.63 10.31 2.76
CA LEU A 51 10.26 10.78 2.54
C LEU A 51 9.22 9.75 3.00
N ILE A 52 9.45 8.45 2.74
CA ILE A 52 8.62 7.37 3.29
C ILE A 52 8.61 7.44 4.82
N PHE A 53 9.76 7.63 5.46
CA PHE A 53 9.84 7.76 6.91
C PHE A 53 8.97 8.91 7.42
N VAL A 54 9.03 10.08 6.78
CA VAL A 54 8.17 11.23 7.12
C VAL A 54 6.70 10.90 6.96
N ILE A 55 6.29 10.31 5.83
CA ILE A 55 4.90 9.90 5.59
C ILE A 55 4.42 8.95 6.68
N LEU A 56 5.24 7.98 7.09
CA LEU A 56 4.85 6.95 8.06
C LEU A 56 4.90 7.41 9.52
N THR A 57 5.52 8.55 9.82
CA THR A 57 5.72 9.00 11.21
C THR A 57 5.11 10.37 11.51
N LYS A 58 4.81 11.18 10.49
CA LYS A 58 4.29 12.55 10.63
C LYS A 58 3.03 12.73 9.75
N PRO A 59 1.85 12.27 10.22
CA PRO A 59 0.60 12.36 9.45
C PRO A 59 0.28 13.76 8.94
N GLN A 60 0.56 14.79 9.73
CA GLN A 60 0.36 16.20 9.38
C GLN A 60 1.17 16.67 8.16
N SER A 61 2.29 16.01 7.87
CA SER A 61 3.15 16.33 6.73
C SER A 61 2.97 15.36 5.56
N ALA A 62 2.25 14.25 5.76
CA ALA A 62 2.21 13.12 4.83
C ALA A 62 1.71 13.51 3.44
N ALA A 63 0.63 14.29 3.33
CA ALA A 63 0.07 14.71 2.05
C ALA A 63 1.05 15.56 1.23
N LYS A 64 1.74 16.52 1.87
CA LYS A 64 2.79 17.32 1.22
C LYS A 64 3.95 16.43 0.80
N THR A 65 4.46 15.62 1.73
CA THR A 65 5.61 14.74 1.48
C THR A 65 5.34 13.72 0.39
N TYR A 66 4.11 13.21 0.26
CA TYR A 66 3.73 12.31 -0.83
C TYR A 66 3.73 13.03 -2.18
N ARG A 67 3.25 14.28 -2.26
CA ARG A 67 3.38 15.10 -3.47
C ARG A 67 4.85 15.29 -3.84
N ASP A 68 5.68 15.70 -2.87
CA ASP A 68 7.11 15.89 -3.09
C ASP A 68 7.78 14.59 -3.58
N LEU A 69 7.39 13.44 -3.00
CA LEU A 69 7.84 12.10 -3.42
C LEU A 69 7.49 11.80 -4.87
N THR A 70 6.22 11.98 -5.27
CA THR A 70 5.77 11.72 -6.65
C THR A 70 6.50 12.58 -7.69
N LEU A 71 6.95 13.78 -7.31
CA LEU A 71 7.68 14.68 -8.20
C LEU A 71 9.15 14.28 -8.40
N ILE A 72 9.76 13.61 -7.41
CA ILE A 72 11.18 13.24 -7.49
C ILE A 72 11.40 11.82 -8.04
N THR A 73 10.38 10.95 -7.98
CA THR A 73 10.53 9.57 -8.43
C THR A 73 10.56 9.48 -9.95
N ARG A 74 11.54 8.74 -10.48
CA ARG A 74 11.73 8.56 -11.94
C ARG A 74 11.21 7.22 -12.46
N ASP A 75 10.90 6.30 -11.55
CA ASP A 75 10.57 4.90 -11.79
C ASP A 75 9.10 4.59 -11.52
N GLY A 76 8.22 5.61 -11.55
CA GLY A 76 6.79 5.45 -11.26
C GLY A 76 6.51 4.91 -9.86
N LEU A 77 7.32 5.31 -8.86
CA LEU A 77 7.27 4.83 -7.47
C LEU A 77 7.73 3.37 -7.27
N GLY A 78 8.41 2.75 -8.24
CA GLY A 78 8.90 1.37 -8.13
C GLY A 78 9.73 1.09 -6.87
N LEU A 79 10.72 1.94 -6.58
CA LEU A 79 11.57 1.85 -5.38
C LEU A 79 10.75 2.00 -4.09
N VAL A 80 9.76 2.89 -4.10
CA VAL A 80 8.87 3.15 -2.98
C VAL A 80 7.99 1.93 -2.71
N LEU A 81 7.36 1.37 -3.74
CA LEU A 81 6.55 0.15 -3.66
C LEU A 81 7.38 -1.01 -3.13
N ASN A 82 8.58 -1.23 -3.66
CA ASN A 82 9.45 -2.30 -3.21
C ASN A 82 9.85 -2.14 -1.73
N SER A 83 10.17 -0.91 -1.33
CA SER A 83 10.55 -0.59 0.06
C SER A 83 9.38 -0.80 1.03
N LEU A 84 8.17 -0.39 0.65
CA LEU A 84 6.95 -0.61 1.42
C LEU A 84 6.57 -2.08 1.49
N SER A 85 6.70 -2.81 0.38
CA SER A 85 6.46 -4.26 0.31
C SER A 85 7.32 -5.00 1.33
N HIS A 86 8.64 -4.71 1.34
CA HIS A 86 9.56 -5.28 2.34
C HIS A 86 9.21 -4.87 3.77
N LEU A 87 8.85 -3.60 3.99
CA LEU A 87 8.44 -3.12 5.31
C LEU A 87 7.21 -3.86 5.84
N ILE A 88 6.17 -4.01 5.01
CA ILE A 88 4.92 -4.67 5.38
C ILE A 88 5.18 -6.14 5.67
N LEU A 89 5.86 -6.85 4.77
CA LEU A 89 6.11 -8.27 4.94
C LEU A 89 6.96 -8.57 6.18
N GLU A 90 7.97 -7.76 6.46
CA GLU A 90 8.90 -8.09 7.55
C GLU A 90 8.57 -7.45 8.91
N ARG A 91 7.78 -6.36 8.95
CA ARG A 91 7.70 -5.49 10.14
C ARG A 91 6.31 -4.99 10.49
N TYR A 92 5.28 -5.24 9.68
CA TYR A 92 3.96 -4.62 9.89
C TYR A 92 3.43 -4.72 11.33
N LEU A 93 3.49 -5.91 11.95
CA LEU A 93 3.02 -6.15 13.32
C LEU A 93 3.81 -5.39 14.40
N ARG A 94 5.02 -4.91 14.08
CA ARG A 94 5.91 -4.17 14.99
C ARG A 94 5.85 -2.65 14.76
N LEU A 95 5.13 -2.20 13.74
CA LEU A 95 4.91 -0.78 13.51
C LEU A 95 4.04 -0.18 14.61
N THR A 96 4.26 1.09 14.90
CA THR A 96 3.39 1.88 15.78
C THR A 96 1.99 1.99 15.16
N ASP A 97 0.98 2.30 15.96
CA ASP A 97 -0.38 2.49 15.45
C ASP A 97 -0.46 3.62 14.40
N VAL A 98 0.31 4.69 14.62
CA VAL A 98 0.47 5.79 13.66
C VAL A 98 1.04 5.29 12.33
N SER A 99 2.15 4.52 12.36
CA SER A 99 2.76 4.04 11.13
C SER A 99 1.90 3.02 10.39
N ARG A 100 1.15 2.15 11.09
CA ARG A 100 0.19 1.25 10.44
C ARG A 100 -0.92 2.02 9.74
N SER A 101 -1.48 3.03 10.43
CA SER A 101 -2.50 3.91 9.85
C SER A 101 -1.97 4.66 8.62
N GLN A 102 -0.73 5.15 8.69
CA GLN A 102 -0.09 5.84 7.57
C GLN A 102 0.28 4.92 6.39
N VAL A 103 0.56 3.63 6.63
CA VAL A 103 0.71 2.65 5.54
C VAL A 103 -0.61 2.49 4.78
N LEU A 104 -1.74 2.38 5.49
CA LEU A 104 -3.07 2.29 4.88
C LEU A 104 -3.45 3.58 4.15
N TRP A 105 -3.12 4.73 4.72
CA TRP A 105 -3.28 6.04 4.07
C TRP A 105 -2.47 6.12 2.76
N LEU A 106 -1.20 5.71 2.80
CA LEU A 106 -0.33 5.76 1.62
C LEU A 106 -0.80 4.80 0.52
N LEU A 107 -1.25 3.59 0.90
CA LEU A 107 -1.88 2.66 -0.04
C LEU A 107 -3.07 3.32 -0.75
N ARG A 108 -3.97 3.94 0.03
CA ARG A 108 -5.17 4.61 -0.49
C ARG A 108 -4.80 5.71 -1.50
N GLU A 109 -3.82 6.54 -1.19
CA GLU A 109 -3.35 7.59 -2.09
C GLU A 109 -2.70 7.03 -3.37
N MET A 110 -1.92 5.95 -3.27
CA MET A 110 -1.36 5.28 -4.45
C MET A 110 -2.43 4.69 -5.35
N MET A 111 -3.50 4.12 -4.78
CA MET A 111 -4.63 3.62 -5.56
C MET A 111 -5.41 4.75 -6.25
N ARG A 112 -5.65 5.86 -5.55
CA ARG A 112 -6.30 7.05 -6.13
C ARG A 112 -5.52 7.62 -7.32
N ASN A 113 -4.19 7.57 -7.24
CA ASN A 113 -3.30 8.02 -8.30
C ASN A 113 -2.99 6.92 -9.35
N ALA A 114 -3.68 5.79 -9.31
CA ALA A 114 -3.52 4.66 -10.23
C ALA A 114 -2.05 4.23 -10.41
N VAL A 115 -1.29 4.20 -9.32
CA VAL A 115 0.11 3.76 -9.34
C VAL A 115 0.18 2.28 -9.72
N THR A 116 0.97 1.96 -10.74
CA THR A 116 1.14 0.59 -11.24
C THR A 116 1.69 -0.35 -10.15
N ASN A 117 1.25 -1.61 -10.13
CA ASN A 117 1.68 -2.66 -9.19
C ASN A 117 1.30 -2.41 -7.72
N VAL A 118 0.43 -1.45 -7.42
CA VAL A 118 -0.05 -1.16 -6.06
C VAL A 118 -0.77 -2.36 -5.43
N GLU A 119 -1.36 -3.24 -6.25
CA GLU A 119 -2.02 -4.48 -5.82
C GLU A 119 -1.09 -5.40 -5.01
N THR A 120 0.23 -5.34 -5.22
CA THR A 120 1.19 -6.10 -4.42
C THR A 120 1.15 -5.68 -2.95
N LEU A 121 0.99 -4.38 -2.67
CA LEU A 121 0.85 -3.89 -1.30
C LEU A 121 -0.48 -4.32 -0.68
N CYS A 122 -1.56 -4.33 -1.46
CA CYS A 122 -2.86 -4.86 -1.04
C CYS A 122 -2.72 -6.31 -0.58
N LEU A 123 -2.13 -7.16 -1.42
CA LEU A 123 -1.91 -8.58 -1.11
C LEU A 123 -1.08 -8.75 0.16
N ASN A 124 0.02 -8.00 0.29
CA ASN A 124 0.88 -8.07 1.48
C ASN A 124 0.17 -7.65 2.77
N LEU A 125 -0.71 -6.65 2.73
CA LEU A 125 -1.48 -6.21 3.88
C LEU A 125 -2.58 -7.20 4.25
N MET A 126 -3.27 -7.79 3.27
CA MET A 126 -4.27 -8.84 3.51
C MET A 126 -3.69 -10.05 4.23
N ARG A 127 -2.41 -10.37 4.05
CA ARG A 127 -1.75 -11.46 4.80
C ARG A 127 -1.69 -11.23 6.32
N HIS A 128 -1.84 -9.98 6.76
CA HIS A 128 -1.90 -9.63 8.19
C HIS A 128 -3.33 -9.62 8.74
N ALA A 129 -4.35 -9.79 7.89
CA ALA A 129 -5.73 -10.01 8.32
C ALA A 129 -5.90 -11.48 8.74
N ALA A 130 -5.92 -11.74 10.04
CA ALA A 130 -6.04 -13.09 10.57
C ALA A 130 -7.51 -13.52 10.65
N GLY A 131 -7.86 -14.65 10.04
CA GLY A 131 -9.19 -15.26 10.17
C GLY A 131 -9.43 -15.75 11.60
N GLY A 132 -10.61 -15.48 12.15
CA GLY A 132 -10.97 -15.87 13.52
C GLY A 132 -10.37 -15.00 14.63
N ASP A 133 -9.53 -14.01 14.31
CA ASP A 133 -9.04 -13.01 15.27
C ASP A 133 -10.01 -11.82 15.31
N VAL A 134 -10.71 -11.65 16.43
CA VAL A 134 -11.66 -10.55 16.67
C VAL A 134 -11.04 -9.38 17.45
N SER A 135 -9.70 -9.33 17.56
CA SER A 135 -9.03 -8.20 18.19
C SER A 135 -9.29 -6.90 17.43
N GLN A 136 -9.42 -5.79 18.16
CA GLN A 136 -9.66 -4.47 17.57
C GLN A 136 -8.66 -4.12 16.46
N ARG A 137 -7.39 -4.53 16.62
CA ARG A 137 -6.33 -4.28 15.63
C ARG A 137 -6.59 -5.01 14.32
N ASN A 138 -7.04 -6.26 14.37
CA ASN A 138 -7.35 -7.06 13.19
C ASN A 138 -8.60 -6.53 12.49
N VAL A 139 -9.64 -6.21 13.26
CA VAL A 139 -10.90 -5.64 12.76
C VAL A 139 -10.65 -4.31 12.02
N VAL A 140 -9.91 -3.38 12.64
CA VAL A 140 -9.59 -2.07 12.02
C VAL A 140 -8.81 -2.23 10.73
N LEU A 141 -7.89 -3.18 10.64
CA LEU A 141 -7.16 -3.47 9.40
C LEU A 141 -8.12 -3.92 8.30
N ILE A 142 -8.99 -4.90 8.61
CA ILE A 142 -9.93 -5.46 7.64
C ILE A 142 -10.92 -4.39 7.16
N GLU A 143 -11.51 -3.63 8.08
CA GLU A 143 -12.42 -2.52 7.75
C GLU A 143 -11.72 -1.48 6.86
N SER A 144 -10.51 -1.07 7.24
CA SER A 144 -9.75 -0.08 6.46
C SER A 144 -9.43 -0.57 5.05
N LEU A 145 -9.05 -1.84 4.88
CA LEU A 145 -8.79 -2.43 3.57
C LEU A 145 -10.07 -2.54 2.74
N LEU A 146 -11.18 -2.94 3.36
CA LEU A 146 -12.48 -3.01 2.72
C LEU A 146 -12.91 -1.64 2.18
N ASP A 147 -12.80 -0.59 2.99
CA ASP A 147 -13.11 0.79 2.58
C ASP A 147 -12.26 1.22 1.38
N ILE A 148 -10.95 0.96 1.43
CA ILE A 148 -10.03 1.27 0.33
C ILE A 148 -10.45 0.54 -0.95
N TYR A 149 -10.81 -0.74 -0.87
CA TYR A 149 -11.21 -1.53 -2.04
C TYR A 149 -12.56 -1.10 -2.60
N GLN A 150 -13.52 -0.74 -1.75
CA GLN A 150 -14.81 -0.22 -2.17
C GLN A 150 -14.68 1.11 -2.92
N GLU A 151 -13.83 2.02 -2.42
CA GLU A 151 -13.53 3.30 -3.07
C GLU A 151 -12.89 3.12 -4.45
N ASN A 152 -12.08 2.08 -4.62
CA ASN A 152 -11.31 1.83 -5.85
C ASN A 152 -11.90 0.72 -6.74
N ARG A 153 -13.13 0.28 -6.48
CA ARG A 153 -13.80 -0.85 -7.14
C ARG A 153 -13.87 -0.75 -8.67
N ARG A 154 -13.79 0.45 -9.24
CA ARG A 154 -13.83 0.69 -10.68
C ARG A 154 -12.47 0.65 -11.38
N VAL A 155 -11.37 0.71 -10.62
CA VAL A 155 -10.01 0.96 -11.13
C VAL A 155 -9.19 -0.33 -11.25
N HIS A 156 -9.45 -1.36 -10.44
CA HIS A 156 -8.67 -2.60 -10.44
C HIS A 156 -9.53 -3.88 -10.63
N PRO A 157 -9.29 -4.69 -11.68
CA PRO A 157 -10.06 -5.90 -11.99
C PRO A 157 -9.96 -7.03 -10.94
N ILE A 158 -8.96 -6.99 -10.05
CA ILE A 158 -8.76 -8.03 -9.01
C ILE A 158 -9.92 -8.01 -7.98
N ILE A 159 -10.61 -6.88 -7.82
CA ILE A 159 -11.77 -6.73 -6.91
C ILE A 159 -13.06 -7.26 -7.58
N THR A 160 -13.04 -7.52 -8.88
CA THR A 160 -14.18 -8.04 -9.64
C THR A 160 -14.01 -9.53 -9.93
N SER A 161 -13.87 -10.38 -8.92
CA SER A 161 -14.49 -11.70 -9.07
C SER A 161 -15.99 -11.46 -8.95
N LYS A 162 -16.73 -11.64 -10.05
CA LYS A 162 -18.17 -11.79 -9.96
C LYS A 162 -18.44 -12.90 -8.95
N PRO A 163 -19.35 -12.75 -7.98
CA PRO A 163 -19.89 -13.93 -7.31
C PRO A 163 -20.54 -14.76 -8.42
N ASP A 164 -19.93 -15.90 -8.73
CA ASP A 164 -20.43 -16.80 -9.76
C ASP A 164 -21.92 -17.05 -9.51
N GLU A 165 -22.68 -16.88 -10.58
CA GLU A 165 -24.11 -17.06 -10.67
C GLU A 165 -24.49 -18.41 -10.05
N PHE A 166 -25.13 -18.38 -8.89
CA PHE A 166 -25.85 -19.53 -8.37
C PHE A 166 -27.12 -19.68 -9.22
N THR A 167 -26.99 -20.24 -10.42
CA THR A 167 -28.14 -20.65 -11.23
C THR A 167 -28.82 -21.80 -10.48
N PRO A 168 -30.10 -21.66 -10.06
CA PRO A 168 -30.83 -22.80 -9.52
C PRO A 168 -31.05 -23.77 -10.67
N SER A 169 -30.47 -24.97 -10.58
CA SER A 169 -30.71 -26.05 -11.54
C SER A 169 -32.22 -26.28 -11.64
N SER A 170 -32.79 -25.86 -12.78
CA SER A 170 -34.20 -25.94 -13.06
C SER A 170 -34.55 -27.36 -13.45
N ARG A 171 -35.45 -27.96 -12.67
CA ARG A 171 -36.39 -29.03 -13.01
C ARG A 171 -36.16 -29.74 -14.36
N VAL A 172 -35.73 -31.00 -14.30
CA VAL A 172 -36.02 -31.95 -15.37
C VAL A 172 -37.46 -32.44 -15.17
N ASN A 173 -38.38 -31.88 -15.94
CA ASN A 173 -39.75 -32.40 -16.08
C ASN A 173 -39.76 -33.55 -17.10
N GLN A 174 -40.30 -34.68 -16.66
CA GLN A 174 -41.09 -35.70 -17.37
C GLN A 174 -41.07 -35.71 -18.91
N THR A 175 -40.70 -36.86 -19.48
CA THR A 175 -41.27 -37.36 -20.75
C THR A 175 -41.56 -38.86 -20.65
N SER A 176 -42.84 -39.15 -20.44
CA SER A 176 -43.70 -40.20 -21.01
C SER A 176 -43.09 -41.49 -21.61
N SER A 177 -43.62 -42.62 -21.13
CA SER A 177 -43.58 -43.96 -21.75
C SER A 177 -44.19 -44.02 -23.16
N PRO A 178 -43.93 -45.12 -23.89
CA PRO A 178 -45.05 -45.96 -24.32
C PRO A 178 -44.81 -47.48 -24.17
N HIS A 179 -45.92 -48.20 -23.90
CA HIS A 179 -46.16 -49.64 -24.13
C HIS A 179 -45.79 -50.07 -25.58
N HIS A 180 -45.49 -51.32 -25.99
CA HIS A 180 -46.13 -52.63 -25.76
C HIS A 180 -45.30 -53.78 -26.41
N HIS A 181 -45.57 -55.03 -26.00
CA HIS A 181 -45.41 -56.34 -26.69
C HIS A 181 -43.98 -56.86 -26.93
N GLU A 182 -43.61 -58.12 -26.66
CA GLU A 182 -44.28 -59.42 -26.49
C GLU A 182 -43.77 -60.18 -25.25
#